data_AF-A0A355CCV2-F1
#
_entry.id   AF-A0A355CCV2-F1
#
_cell.length_a   1.000
_cell.length_b   1.000
_cell.length_c   1.000
_cell.angle_alpha   90.00
_cell.angle_beta   90.00
_cell.angle_gamma   90.00
#
_symmetry.space_group_name_H-M   'P 1'
#
loop_
_entity.id
_entity.type
_entity.pdbx_description
1 polymer ?
#
loop_
_entity_poly.entity_id
_entity_poly.type
_entity_poly.pdbx_seq_one_letter_code
_entity_poly.pdbx_strand_id
1 'polypeptide(L)' 'MSREKKIQFNVNEIEYQRLKEYAAILNVSMAEVLRDYIKSLNTKKPS' A
#
# COMPACT_ATOMS: atom_id res chain seq x y z
N MET A 1 3.68 24.56 10.14
CA MET A 1 2.62 23.55 9.99
C MET A 1 2.95 22.68 8.79
N SER A 2 3.51 21.50 9.03
CA SER A 2 3.90 20.58 7.97
C SER A 2 2.64 19.99 7.35
N ARG A 3 2.37 20.25 6.06
CA ARG A 3 1.29 19.58 5.34
C ARG A 3 1.66 18.11 5.18
N GLU A 4 1.09 17.25 6.02
CA GLU A 4 1.20 15.81 5.81
C GLU A 4 0.37 15.42 4.59
N LYS A 5 1.03 14.81 3.60
CA LYS A 5 0.34 14.26 2.43
C LYS A 5 -0.35 12.97 2.86
N LYS A 6 -1.68 12.94 2.76
CA LYS A 6 -2.49 11.75 3.03
C LYS A 6 -2.84 11.06 1.71
N ILE A 7 -2.81 9.73 1.71
CA ILE A 7 -3.29 8.89 0.61
C ILE A 7 -4.47 8.07 1.13
N GLN A 8 -5.55 8.02 0.34
CA GLN A 8 -6.73 7.20 0.63
C GLN A 8 -6.91 6.22 -0.52
N PHE A 9 -7.23 4.97 -0.17
CA PHE A 9 -7.48 3.90 -1.12
C PHE A 9 -8.92 3.43 -0.97
N ASN A 10 -9.61 3.30 -2.09
CA ASN A 10 -10.91 2.65 -2.14
C ASN A 10 -10.67 1.20 -2.52
N VAL A 11 -11.16 0.30 -1.67
CA VAL A 11 -11.07 -1.15 -1.85
C VAL A 11 -12.44 -1.74 -1.52
N ASN A 12 -12.77 -2.86 -2.14
CA ASN A 12 -13.91 -3.66 -1.69
C ASN A 12 -13.53 -4.52 -0.48
N GLU A 13 -14.51 -5.19 0.13
CA GLU A 13 -14.31 -6.00 1.33
C GLU A 13 -13.30 -7.14 1.13
N ILE A 14 -13.34 -7.79 -0.04
CA ILE A 14 -12.46 -8.92 -0.35
C ILE A 14 -11.01 -8.43 -0.50
N GLU A 15 -10.79 -7.31 -1.18
CA GLU A 15 -9.48 -6.68 -1.34
C GLU A 15 -8.93 -6.21 0.01
N TYR A 16 -9.79 -5.62 0.85
CA TYR A 16 -9.41 -5.20 2.20
C TYR A 16 -8.95 -6.38 3.04
N GLN A 17 -9.72 -7.48 3.04
CA GLN A 17 -9.40 -8.66 3.83
C GLN A 17 -8.09 -9.33 3.36
N ARG A 18 -7.89 -9.44 2.04
CA ARG A 18 -6.63 -9.93 1.46
C ARG A 18 -5.44 -9.06 1.83
N LEU A 19 -5.59 -7.74 1.78
CA LEU A 19 -4.53 -6.80 2.16
C LEU A 19 -4.18 -6.94 3.65
N LYS A 20 -5.18 -7.10 4.50
CA LYS A 20 -5.02 -7.31 5.94
C LYS A 20 -4.29 -8.61 6.25
N GLU A 21 -4.68 -9.71 5.62
CA GLU A 21 -4.02 -11.01 5.76
C GLU A 21 -2.58 -10.97 5.28
N TYR A 22 -2.33 -10.35 4.13
CA TYR A 22 -0.98 -10.22 3.59
C TYR A 22 -0.08 -9.37 4.50
N ALA A 23 -0.59 -8.26 5.02
CA ALA A 23 0.13 -7.43 5.98
C ALA A 23 0.46 -8.20 7.27
N ALA A 24 -0.46 -9.05 7.75
CA ALA A 24 -0.24 -9.90 8.92
C ALA A 24 0.84 -10.97 8.68
N ILE A 25 0.84 -11.62 7.51
CA ILE A 25 1.88 -12.59 7.11
C ILE A 25 3.28 -11.94 7.12
N LEU A 26 3.36 -10.71 6.62
CA LEU A 26 4.62 -9.95 6.56
C LEU A 26 4.98 -9.27 7.89
N ASN A 27 4.09 -9.31 8.89
CA ASN A 27 4.22 -8.61 10.16
C ASN A 27 4.48 -7.09 10.01
N VAL A 28 3.76 -6.46 9.07
CA VAL A 28 3.82 -5.01 8.80
C VAL A 28 2.42 -4.42 8.73
N SER A 29 2.30 -3.09 8.68
CA SER A 29 1.02 -2.43 8.48
C SER A 29 0.57 -2.47 7.00
N MET A 30 -0.74 -2.43 6.76
CA MET A 30 -1.29 -2.29 5.40
C MET A 30 -0.75 -1.02 4.68
N ALA A 31 -0.45 0.04 5.43
CA ALA A 31 0.12 1.27 4.87
C ALA A 31 1.54 1.05 4.34
N GLU A 32 2.35 0.21 4.98
CA GLU A 32 3.69 -0.17 4.51
C GLU A 32 3.61 -1.01 3.25
N VAL A 33 2.70 -1.98 3.20
CA VAL A 33 2.44 -2.79 2.00
C VAL A 33 2.11 -1.89 0.80
N LEU A 34 1.16 -0.95 0.98
CA LEU A 34 0.76 -0.03 -0.10
C LEU A 34 1.89 0.92 -0.50
N ARG A 35 2.66 1.41 0.47
CA ARG A 35 3.83 2.26 0.21
C ARG A 35 4.88 1.52 -0.62
N ASP A 36 5.20 0.29 -0.27
CA ASP A 36 6.23 -0.49 -0.96
C ASP A 36 5.76 -0.92 -2.34
N TYR A 37 4.47 -1.23 -2.49
CA TYR A 37 3.86 -1.40 -3.80
C TYR A 37 4.03 -0.15 -4.67
N ILE A 38 3.68 1.04 -4.17
CA ILE A 38 3.85 2.31 -4.91
C ILE A 38 5.32 2.52 -5.30
N LYS A 39 6.27 2.27 -4.41
CA LYS A 39 7.71 2.37 -4.73
C LYS A 39 8.09 1.39 -5.85
N SER A 40 7.55 0.18 -5.86
CA SER A 40 7.80 -0.82 -6.89
C SER A 40 7.25 -0.43 -8.27
N LEU A 41 6.23 0.43 -8.35
CA LEU A 41 5.69 0.90 -9.63
C LEU A 41 6.69 1.80 -10.39
N ASN A 42 7.51 2.56 -9.66
CA ASN A 42 8.45 3.53 -10.23
C ASN A 42 9.72 2.89 -10.83
N THR A 43 9.90 1.57 -10.71
CA THR A 43 11.08 0.88 -11.30
C THR A 43 10.87 0.47 -12.75
N LYS A 44 9.66 0.58 -13.31
CA LYS A 44 9.40 0.41 -14.74
C LYS A 44 9.47 1.76 -15.45
N LYS A 45 10.69 2.29 -15.67
CA LYS A 45 10.88 3.21 -16.80
C LYS A 45 10.64 2.40 -18.09
N PRO A 46 9.72 2.78 -18.99
CA PRO A 46 9.77 2.25 -20.35
C PRO A 46 11.11 2.68 -20.96
N SER A 47 11.92 1.70 -21.33
CA SER A 47 13.11 1.89 -22.16
C SER A 47 12.73 2.33 -23.56
#